data_AF-A0A832ITT4-F1
#
_entry.id   AF-A0A832ITT4-F1
#
_cell.length_a   1.000
_cell.length_b   1.000
_cell.length_c   1.000
_cell.angle_alpha   90.00
_cell.angle_beta   90.00
_cell.angle_gamma   90.00
#
_symmetry.space_group_name_H-M   'P 1'
#
loop_
_entity.id
_entity.type
_entity.pdbx_description
1 polymer ?
#
loop_
_entity_poly.entity_id
_entity_poly.type
_entity_poly.pdbx_seq_one_letter_code
_entity_poly.pdbx_strand_id
1 'polypeptide(L)'
;MRIRKRALTFEDVLLVPQYSEVLPKEVSLETKLTRNISLKIPIVSAAMDTVTEYRAAIAMARLGGIGIIHKNMDIETQCKQVRKVKKSESGIIIDPIYVHP
;
A
#
# COMPACT_ATOMS: atom_id res chain seq x y z
N MET A 1 -3.68 26.03 30.47
CA MET A 1 -3.82 25.21 29.24
C MET A 1 -5.27 25.34 28.75
N ARG A 2 -5.51 25.92 27.56
CA ARG A 2 -6.87 26.14 27.03
C ARG A 2 -7.26 24.96 26.12
N ILE A 3 -8.13 24.07 26.60
CA ILE A 3 -8.68 22.98 25.78
C ILE A 3 -9.68 23.59 24.79
N ARG A 4 -9.42 23.47 23.48
CA ARG A 4 -10.30 24.03 22.43
C ARG A 4 -11.55 23.18 22.21
N LYS A 5 -11.41 21.86 22.12
CA LYS A 5 -12.51 20.88 21.96
C LYS A 5 -12.06 19.50 22.47
N ARG A 6 -13.03 18.65 22.80
CA ARG A 6 -12.81 17.21 23.07
C ARG A 6 -12.36 16.52 21.78
N ALA A 7 -11.34 15.66 21.88
CA ALA A 7 -10.87 14.78 20.82
C ALA A 7 -11.07 13.33 21.27
N LEU A 8 -11.21 12.42 20.31
CA LEU A 8 -11.39 10.98 20.55
C LEU A 8 -10.30 10.22 19.80
N THR A 9 -9.74 9.19 20.43
CA THR A 9 -8.88 8.17 19.82
C THR A 9 -9.67 6.87 19.57
N PHE A 10 -9.03 5.85 18.98
CA PHE A 10 -9.67 4.57 18.68
C PHE A 10 -10.24 3.87 19.92
N GLU A 11 -9.57 3.98 21.06
CA GLU A 11 -10.01 3.35 22.32
C GLU A 11 -11.19 4.06 22.99
N ASP A 12 -11.54 5.28 22.55
CA ASP A 12 -12.65 6.05 23.13
C ASP A 12 -14.02 5.68 22.56
N VAL A 13 -14.08 4.86 21.50
CA VAL A 13 -15.30 4.61 20.71
C VAL A 13 -15.45 3.16 20.31
N LEU A 14 -16.70 2.75 20.08
CA LEU A 14 -17.06 1.44 19.53
C LEU A 14 -18.04 1.63 18.36
N LEU A 15 -18.02 0.71 17.40
CA LEU A 15 -19.04 0.64 16.36
C LEU A 15 -20.30 0.00 16.92
N VAL A 16 -21.45 0.67 16.77
CA VAL A 16 -22.75 0.14 17.17
C VAL A 16 -23.24 -0.83 16.09
N PRO A 17 -23.54 -2.10 16.42
CA PRO A 17 -24.08 -3.05 15.45
C PRO A 17 -25.41 -2.58 14.85
N GLN A 18 -25.64 -2.91 13.58
CA GLN A 18 -26.87 -2.62 12.84
C GLN A 18 -27.30 -3.87 12.06
N TYR A 19 -28.56 -3.90 11.64
CA TYR A 19 -29.06 -4.93 10.74
C TYR A 19 -28.28 -4.92 9.42
N SER A 20 -27.91 -6.09 8.91
CA SER A 20 -27.17 -6.27 7.67
C SER A 20 -27.70 -7.50 6.92
N GLU A 21 -27.96 -7.33 5.63
CA GLU A 21 -28.27 -8.42 4.70
C GLU A 21 -27.01 -8.96 4.00
N VAL A 22 -25.88 -8.25 4.12
CA VAL A 22 -24.62 -8.58 3.45
C VAL A 22 -23.78 -9.49 4.33
N LEU A 23 -23.27 -10.58 3.75
CA LEU A 23 -22.33 -11.46 4.45
C LEU A 23 -20.91 -10.88 4.42
N PRO A 24 -20.08 -11.08 5.46
CA PRO A 24 -18.71 -10.54 5.50
C PRO A 24 -17.84 -10.86 4.28
N LYS A 25 -18.04 -12.03 3.66
CA LYS A 25 -17.30 -12.47 2.46
C LYS A 25 -17.71 -11.72 1.17
N GLU A 26 -18.84 -11.03 1.19
CA GLU A 26 -19.42 -10.32 0.04
C GLU A 26 -19.13 -8.81 0.08
N VAL A 27 -18.54 -8.33 1.18
CA VAL A 27 -18.18 -6.92 1.34
C VAL A 27 -17.03 -6.58 0.40
N SER A 28 -17.20 -5.51 -0.38
CA SER A 28 -16.10 -4.96 -1.19
C SER A 28 -15.14 -4.18 -0.30
N LEU A 29 -13.86 -4.52 -0.41
CA LEU A 29 -12.75 -3.79 0.23
C LEU A 29 -12.06 -2.81 -0.72
N GLU A 30 -12.59 -2.64 -1.94
CA GLU A 30 -12.02 -1.74 -2.93
C GLU A 30 -12.09 -0.29 -2.46
N THR A 31 -10.98 0.43 -2.59
CA THR A 31 -10.89 1.82 -2.16
C THR A 31 -10.01 2.64 -3.11
N LYS A 32 -10.16 3.96 -3.08
CA LYS A 32 -9.33 4.90 -3.85
C LYS A 32 -8.33 5.58 -2.94
N LEU A 33 -7.04 5.31 -3.14
CA LEU A 33 -5.96 6.01 -2.44
C LEU A 33 -5.77 7.43 -2.98
N THR A 34 -5.87 7.59 -4.30
CA THR A 34 -5.82 8.89 -4.98
C THR A 34 -6.89 8.94 -6.08
N ARG A 35 -7.00 10.08 -6.78
CA ARG A 35 -7.90 10.21 -7.94
C ARG A 35 -7.64 9.14 -9.02
N ASN A 36 -6.39 8.68 -9.13
CA ASN A 36 -5.93 7.80 -10.21
C ASN A 36 -5.47 6.42 -9.72
N ILE A 37 -5.52 6.14 -8.42
CA ILE A 37 -5.00 4.90 -7.83
C ILE A 37 -6.10 4.24 -7.00
N SER A 38 -6.61 3.12 -7.50
CA SER A 38 -7.52 2.22 -6.78
C SER A 38 -6.76 1.03 -6.21
N LEU A 39 -7.16 0.57 -5.02
CA LEU A 39 -6.64 -0.59 -4.33
C LEU A 39 -7.76 -1.62 -4.16
N LYS A 40 -7.39 -2.91 -4.08
CA LYS A 40 -8.35 -4.00 -3.80
C LYS A 40 -8.61 -4.17 -2.30
N ILE A 41 -7.69 -3.69 -1.46
CA ILE A 41 -7.85 -3.61 0.00
C ILE A 41 -7.38 -2.24 0.52
N PRO A 42 -7.93 -1.72 1.62
CA PRO A 42 -7.58 -0.41 2.16
C PRO A 42 -6.32 -0.47 3.05
N ILE A 43 -5.25 -1.14 2.58
CA ILE A 43 -4.01 -1.31 3.33
C ILE A 43 -2.82 -0.72 2.58
N VAL A 44 -2.06 0.12 3.29
CA VAL A 44 -0.86 0.79 2.80
C VAL A 44 0.28 0.54 3.80
N SER A 45 1.45 0.11 3.34
CA SER A 45 2.60 -0.04 4.23
C SER A 45 3.34 1.30 4.44
N ALA A 46 3.83 1.51 5.66
CA ALA A 46 4.50 2.75 6.04
C ALA A 46 5.83 2.94 5.30
N ALA A 47 6.13 4.19 4.94
CA ALA A 47 7.37 4.58 4.26
C ALA A 47 8.58 4.65 5.22
N MET A 48 8.88 3.53 5.88
CA MET A 48 9.95 3.38 6.87
C MET A 48 10.96 2.33 6.40
N ASP A 49 12.24 2.55 6.72
CA ASP A 49 13.36 1.67 6.35
C ASP A 49 13.23 0.26 6.90
N THR A 50 12.73 0.14 8.13
CA THR A 50 12.47 -1.14 8.79
C THR A 50 11.20 -1.83 8.31
N VAL A 51 10.40 -1.18 7.45
CA VAL A 51 9.07 -1.68 7.05
C VAL A 51 8.99 -1.97 5.55
N THR A 52 9.34 -1.01 4.70
CA THR A 52 9.00 -1.09 3.27
C THR A 52 10.18 -0.86 2.33
N GLU A 53 10.82 -1.95 1.94
CA GLU A 53 11.65 -2.05 0.73
C GLU A 53 10.92 -2.81 -0.39
N TYR A 54 11.59 -3.08 -1.52
CA TYR A 54 11.02 -3.75 -2.70
C TYR A 54 10.27 -5.04 -2.38
N ARG A 55 10.78 -5.86 -1.46
CA ARG A 55 10.16 -7.15 -1.11
C ARG A 55 8.78 -6.94 -0.48
N ALA A 56 8.69 -6.03 0.49
CA ALA A 56 7.44 -5.70 1.17
C ALA A 56 6.46 -5.03 0.19
N ALA A 57 6.94 -4.11 -0.65
CA ALA A 57 6.09 -3.45 -1.65
C ALA A 57 5.50 -4.42 -2.68
N ILE A 58 6.29 -5.42 -3.14
CA ILE A 58 5.80 -6.48 -4.04
C ILE A 58 4.74 -7.33 -3.33
N ALA A 59 4.98 -7.73 -2.07
CA ALA A 59 4.02 -8.52 -1.31
C ALA A 59 2.70 -7.77 -1.08
N MET A 60 2.79 -6.48 -0.71
CA MET A 60 1.62 -5.61 -0.54
C MET A 60 0.80 -5.49 -1.83
N ALA A 61 1.47 -5.29 -2.97
CA ALA A 61 0.81 -5.20 -4.26
C ALA A 61 0.08 -6.50 -4.63
N ARG A 62 0.70 -7.66 -4.39
CA ARG A 62 0.10 -8.98 -4.65
C ARG A 62 -1.13 -9.26 -3.77
N LEU A 63 -1.14 -8.74 -2.54
CA LEU A 63 -2.30 -8.82 -1.64
C LEU A 63 -3.40 -7.81 -2.01
N GLY A 64 -3.17 -6.94 -3.01
CA GLY A 64 -4.12 -5.94 -3.47
C GLY A 64 -4.02 -4.58 -2.78
N GLY A 65 -3.01 -4.39 -1.93
CA GLY A 65 -2.67 -3.11 -1.31
C GLY A 65 -1.56 -2.39 -2.06
N ILE A 66 -0.84 -1.50 -1.37
CA ILE A 66 0.31 -0.78 -1.94
C ILE A 66 1.39 -0.56 -0.89
N GLY A 67 2.66 -0.66 -1.30
CA GLY A 67 3.79 -0.33 -0.44
C GLY A 67 4.48 0.95 -0.88
N ILE A 68 4.80 1.82 0.09
CA ILE A 68 5.54 3.06 -0.13
C ILE A 68 7.01 2.85 0.25
N ILE A 69 7.91 2.87 -0.73
CA ILE A 69 9.36 2.74 -0.48
C ILE A 69 9.84 3.96 0.32
N HIS A 70 10.54 3.70 1.43
CA HIS A 70 11.11 4.75 2.26
C HIS A 70 12.21 5.55 1.52
N LYS A 71 12.60 6.70 2.08
CA LYS A 71 13.61 7.61 1.51
C LYS A 71 14.95 7.61 2.24
N ASN A 72 15.16 6.65 3.15
CA ASN A 72 16.41 6.55 3.93
C ASN A 72 17.50 5.81 3.11
N MET A 73 17.74 6.31 1.91
CA MET A 73 18.74 5.85 0.94
C MET A 73 18.93 6.94 -0.12
N ASP A 74 19.98 6.83 -0.93
CA ASP A 74 20.17 7.73 -2.07
C ASP A 74 19.11 7.52 -3.17
N ILE A 75 18.98 8.52 -4.04
CA ILE A 75 17.98 8.55 -5.12
C ILE A 75 18.16 7.36 -6.08
N GLU A 76 19.41 6.96 -6.37
CA GLU A 76 19.69 5.89 -7.32
C GLU A 76 19.24 4.54 -6.74
N THR A 77 19.53 4.29 -5.47
CA THR A 77 19.09 3.10 -4.75
C THR A 77 17.57 3.05 -4.65
N GLN A 78 16.90 4.16 -4.33
CA GLN A 78 15.44 4.20 -4.30
C GLN A 78 14.84 3.91 -5.69
N CYS A 79 15.41 4.46 -6.75
CA CYS A 79 15.02 4.14 -8.12
C CYS A 79 15.17 2.64 -8.43
N LYS A 80 16.27 2.01 -7.98
CA LYS A 80 16.48 0.55 -8.14
C LYS A 80 15.41 -0.26 -7.40
N GLN A 81 15.03 0.15 -6.19
CA GLN A 81 13.95 -0.46 -5.42
C GLN A 81 12.62 -0.43 -6.19
N VAL A 82 12.23 0.75 -6.69
CA VAL A 82 11.00 0.93 -7.48
C VAL A 82 11.04 0.09 -8.77
N ARG A 83 12.16 0.08 -9.49
CA ARG A 83 12.34 -0.73 -10.71
C ARG A 83 12.13 -2.22 -10.43
N LYS A 84 12.65 -2.75 -9.32
CA LYS A 84 12.43 -4.15 -8.91
C LYS A 84 10.94 -4.46 -8.70
N VAL A 85 10.20 -3.55 -8.05
CA VAL A 85 8.74 -3.71 -7.85
C VAL A 85 8.01 -3.70 -9.20
N LYS A 86 8.31 -2.76 -10.09
CA LYS A 86 7.63 -2.65 -11.39
C LYS A 86 7.89 -3.86 -12.30
N LYS A 87 9.09 -4.46 -12.21
CA LYS A 87 9.47 -5.65 -13.00
C LYS A 87 8.98 -6.98 -12.38
N SER A 88 8.44 -7.00 -11.16
CA SER A 88 8.12 -8.26 -10.47
C SER A 88 6.95 -9.05 -11.07
N GLU A 89 6.09 -8.39 -11.85
CA GLU A 89 4.87 -8.98 -12.40
C GLU A 89 4.53 -8.33 -13.75
N SER A 90 5.52 -8.24 -14.64
CA SER A 90 5.30 -7.80 -16.02
C SER A 90 4.96 -9.03 -16.88
N GLY A 91 3.69 -9.20 -17.24
CA GLY A 91 3.25 -10.24 -18.19
C GLY A 91 3.87 -10.07 -19.60
N ILE A 92 4.30 -8.85 -19.93
CA ILE A 92 5.13 -8.52 -21.10
C ILE A 92 6.36 -7.75 -20.58
N ILE A 93 7.57 -8.24 -20.88
CA ILE A 93 8.81 -7.60 -20.45
C ILE A 93 9.07 -6.37 -21.34
N ILE A 94 8.77 -5.19 -20.82
CA ILE A 94 9.19 -3.91 -21.41
C ILE A 94 10.66 -3.69 -21.02
N ASP A 95 11.54 -3.47 -22.01
CA ASP A 95 13.00 -3.31 -21.84
C ASP A 95 13.73 -4.57 -21.33
N PRO A 96 13.84 -5.64 -22.15
CA PRO A 96 14.54 -6.87 -21.80
C PRO A 96 16.05 -6.66 -21.78
N ILE A 97 16.73 -7.36 -20.87
CA ILE A 97 18.19 -7.43 -20.86
C ILE A 97 18.62 -8.37 -21.99
N TYR A 98 19.43 -7.89 -22.93
CA TYR A 98 20.03 -8.68 -23.99
C TYR A 98 21.56 -8.58 -23.93
N VAL A 99 22.24 -9.59 -24.48
CA VAL A 99 23.69 -9.63 -24.66
C VAL A 99 24.01 -9.88 -26.13
N HIS A 100 25.09 -9.27 -26.63
CA HIS A 100 25.60 -9.54 -27.98
C HIS A 100 26.33 -10.90 -28.01
N PRO A 101 26.40 -11.58 -29.17
CA PRO A 101 27.14 -12.83 -29.33
C PRO A 101 28.61 -12.74 -28.90
#